data_AF-A0AAN6GZD8-F1
#
_entry.id   AF-A0AAN6GZD8-F1
#
_cell.length_a   1.000
_cell.length_b   1.000
_cell.length_c   1.000
_cell.angle_alpha   90.00
_cell.angle_beta   90.00
_cell.angle_gamma   90.00
#
_symmetry.space_group_name_H-M   'P 1'
#
loop_
_entity.id
_entity.type
_entity.pdbx_description
1 polymer ?
#
loop_
_entity_poly.entity_id
_entity_poly.type
_entity_poly.pdbx_seq_one_letter_code
_entity_poly.pdbx_strand_id
1 'polypeptide(L)'
;MNSRAPNVRTIALIIPSLRKRLPLVGAYYQQNKKERGHKRNANETIKVAVFLGSGGHTAEMLTLVSSLDPDRYRQRVYYVSDGDQLSANKARQLETRLVSARTGQIQQTTSATESAHFQVKELPRARRVHQSFATTPLSAARSFLVCLDHVVTRPLSATWHRRSTRSTSTNATSSYTQKDDVFADLLLLNGPGTCVPLVLAVYVRKFFGLHAPHIMYIESFARVQSLSLSAKLLKGLVDTFVVQWPEASKDAECRGWLREARQTNPHIRRAEDGKLILNGTPALMRAELCNVQPRRTILQLVGMLPHYVEPRTATPQRPLTIGPTGLSRLQEHYNSVLAPDLLYMTYDAGLETATEEERAAEAHKAATKGVREWDTTSPYTQNRPNRPPRGNRQPQPLSKPISSTDPLRDLVRLEKVVITAFHKAAIGNKNALVPLVAQFRAITGVSPLGSLSDPAMLVGGRGGGGPPDLTRGHIEVVKARVGAASFKLRPGMPVGVKATLPGPLGLDFLDVLVTFVLPRLRGFQGFLLPPSSQPPASPAAMSGVVSLGMGPDAMALFPQTEVNWDQYPLRGLGFQIDCITNQRGKHATERARTLLSGLGLPFVRRAAL
;
A
#
# COMPACT_ATOMS: atom_id res chain seq x y z
N MET A 1 -45.55 -11.99 -10.22
CA MET A 1 -46.28 -12.33 -8.97
C MET A 1 -45.27 -12.40 -7.82
N ASN A 2 -45.27 -11.37 -6.97
CA ASN A 2 -44.33 -11.19 -5.87
C ASN A 2 -44.82 -11.92 -4.61
N SER A 3 -44.23 -13.06 -4.26
CA SER A 3 -44.45 -13.68 -2.94
C SER A 3 -43.40 -13.19 -1.94
N ARG A 4 -43.83 -12.39 -0.97
CA ARG A 4 -43.04 -11.88 0.16
C ARG A 4 -42.45 -13.03 0.99
N ALA A 5 -41.13 -13.16 1.02
CA ALA A 5 -40.43 -13.95 2.03
C ALA A 5 -40.58 -13.28 3.41
N PRO A 6 -40.71 -14.04 4.52
CA PRO A 6 -40.82 -13.46 5.85
C PRO A 6 -39.55 -12.68 6.20
N ASN A 7 -39.75 -11.47 6.73
CA ASN A 7 -38.71 -10.52 7.08
C ASN A 7 -37.64 -11.15 8.01
N VAL A 8 -36.38 -11.19 7.55
CA VAL A 8 -35.19 -11.55 8.35
C VAL A 8 -35.09 -10.72 9.64
N ARG A 9 -35.71 -9.53 9.66
CA ARG A 9 -35.85 -8.68 10.86
C ARG A 9 -36.65 -9.34 12.00
N THR A 10 -37.63 -10.19 11.70
CA THR A 10 -38.50 -10.80 12.72
C THR A 10 -37.77 -11.92 13.48
N ILE A 11 -36.95 -12.72 12.78
CA ILE A 11 -36.13 -13.77 13.42
C ILE A 11 -34.96 -13.16 14.22
N ALA A 12 -34.38 -12.05 13.73
CA ALA A 12 -33.34 -11.31 14.43
C ALA A 12 -33.83 -10.59 15.71
N LEU A 13 -35.14 -10.36 15.86
CA LEU A 13 -35.73 -9.72 17.04
C LEU A 13 -36.10 -10.71 18.15
N ILE A 14 -36.36 -11.98 17.83
CA ILE A 14 -36.77 -13.00 18.82
C ILE A 14 -35.59 -13.42 19.73
N ILE A 15 -34.36 -13.39 19.21
CA ILE A 15 -33.16 -13.90 19.91
C ILE A 15 -32.64 -12.91 20.99
N PRO A 16 -32.60 -11.57 20.76
CA PRO A 16 -32.25 -10.61 21.80
C PRO A 16 -33.29 -10.49 22.93
N SER A 17 -34.58 -10.76 22.66
CA SER A 17 -35.64 -10.74 23.69
C SER A 17 -35.52 -11.87 24.71
N LEU A 18 -34.93 -13.02 24.35
CA LEU A 18 -34.56 -14.08 25.30
C LEU A 18 -33.42 -13.65 26.24
N ARG A 19 -32.55 -12.73 25.80
CA ARG A 19 -31.38 -12.23 26.55
C ARG A 19 -31.75 -11.35 27.76
N LYS A 20 -32.95 -10.77 27.77
CA LYS A 20 -33.40 -9.82 28.81
C LYS A 20 -34.46 -10.36 29.78
N ARG A 21 -35.09 -11.51 29.50
CA ARG A 21 -36.30 -11.96 30.22
C ARG A 21 -36.13 -13.18 31.14
N LEU A 22 -34.94 -13.78 31.27
CA LEU A 22 -34.71 -14.90 32.20
C LEU A 22 -33.68 -14.54 33.29
N PRO A 23 -34.08 -14.46 34.58
CA PRO A 23 -33.23 -14.03 35.69
C PRO A 23 -32.03 -14.96 35.94
N LEU A 24 -32.14 -16.26 35.61
CA LEU A 24 -31.05 -17.24 35.72
C LEU A 24 -29.86 -16.94 34.79
N VAL A 25 -30.12 -16.36 33.61
CA VAL A 25 -29.07 -15.98 32.64
C VAL A 25 -28.30 -14.75 33.13
N GLY A 26 -28.96 -13.83 33.83
CA GLY A 26 -28.35 -12.62 34.41
C GLY A 26 -27.36 -12.91 35.53
N ALA A 27 -27.71 -13.83 36.44
CA ALA A 27 -26.84 -14.25 37.54
C ALA A 27 -25.57 -14.97 37.03
N TYR A 28 -25.71 -15.87 36.06
CA TYR A 28 -24.57 -16.55 35.42
C TYR A 28 -23.66 -15.57 34.64
N TYR A 29 -24.23 -14.55 34.00
CA TYR A 29 -23.46 -13.53 33.28
C TYR A 29 -22.64 -12.64 34.22
N GLN A 30 -23.15 -12.34 35.42
CA GLN A 30 -22.40 -11.61 36.45
C GLN A 30 -21.27 -12.45 37.04
N GLN A 31 -21.48 -13.76 37.24
CA GLN A 31 -20.46 -14.67 37.76
C GLN A 31 -19.29 -14.86 36.77
N ASN A 32 -19.57 -15.03 35.47
CA ASN A 32 -18.54 -15.10 34.43
C ASN A 32 -17.79 -13.78 34.17
N LYS A 33 -18.42 -12.62 34.47
CA LYS A 33 -17.72 -11.32 34.38
C LYS A 33 -16.61 -11.20 35.44
N LYS A 34 -16.74 -11.87 36.58
CA LYS A 34 -15.68 -11.98 37.61
C LYS A 34 -14.55 -12.93 37.19
N GLU A 35 -14.84 -14.01 36.46
CA GLU A 35 -13.80 -14.96 35.99
C GLU A 35 -12.99 -14.46 34.79
N ARG A 36 -13.52 -13.53 33.97
CA ARG A 36 -12.80 -12.89 32.84
C ARG A 36 -11.55 -12.09 33.24
N GLY A 37 -11.28 -11.92 34.54
CA GLY A 37 -10.08 -11.29 35.07
C GLY A 37 -8.91 -12.23 35.40
N HIS A 38 -9.05 -13.55 35.22
CA HIS A 38 -7.94 -14.48 35.45
C HIS A 38 -6.92 -14.39 34.31
N LYS A 39 -5.76 -13.79 34.57
CA LYS A 39 -4.61 -13.82 33.65
C LYS A 39 -4.15 -15.27 33.52
N ARG A 40 -4.41 -15.90 32.37
CA ARG A 40 -3.87 -17.24 32.07
C ARG A 40 -2.35 -17.18 32.06
N ASN A 41 -1.71 -18.16 32.69
CA ASN A 41 -0.25 -18.25 32.72
C ASN A 41 0.30 -18.45 31.29
N ALA A 42 1.47 -17.88 31.00
CA ALA A 42 2.06 -17.94 29.66
C ALA A 42 2.29 -19.39 29.17
N ASN A 43 2.57 -20.31 30.09
CA ASN A 43 2.83 -21.74 29.81
C ASN A 43 1.57 -22.63 29.81
N GLU A 44 0.37 -22.05 29.95
CA GLU A 44 -0.87 -22.83 29.95
C GLU A 44 -1.27 -23.25 28.52
N THR A 45 -1.55 -24.55 28.32
CA THR A 45 -2.02 -25.07 27.03
C THR A 45 -3.50 -24.76 26.79
N ILE A 46 -3.85 -24.37 25.57
CA ILE A 46 -5.21 -23.95 25.19
C ILE A 46 -5.80 -24.94 24.19
N LYS A 47 -7.03 -25.40 24.44
CA LYS A 47 -7.77 -26.27 23.52
C LYS A 47 -8.58 -25.44 22.52
N VAL A 48 -8.27 -25.55 21.24
CA VAL A 48 -8.91 -24.76 20.17
C VAL A 48 -9.82 -25.64 19.34
N ALA A 49 -11.08 -25.23 19.20
CA ALA A 49 -12.01 -25.78 18.22
C ALA A 49 -12.05 -24.87 17.00
N VAL A 50 -11.89 -25.44 15.82
CA VAL A 50 -11.84 -24.71 14.56
C VAL A 50 -12.91 -25.27 13.62
N PHE A 51 -13.84 -24.43 13.19
CA PHE A 51 -14.79 -24.82 12.15
C PHE A 51 -14.21 -24.52 10.76
N LEU A 52 -13.99 -25.57 9.99
CA LEU A 52 -13.54 -25.50 8.61
C LEU A 52 -14.75 -25.45 7.69
N GLY A 53 -14.90 -24.33 6.97
CA GLY A 53 -15.83 -24.26 5.85
C GLY A 53 -15.34 -25.05 4.65
N SER A 54 -16.09 -24.99 3.55
CA SER A 54 -15.71 -25.60 2.27
C SER A 54 -15.00 -24.61 1.35
N GLY A 55 -13.97 -25.08 0.63
CA GLY A 55 -13.28 -24.31 -0.41
C GLY A 55 -12.41 -23.18 0.13
N GLY A 56 -12.70 -21.94 -0.26
CA GLY A 56 -11.91 -20.75 0.13
C GLY A 56 -11.89 -20.50 1.64
N HIS A 57 -13.02 -20.69 2.32
CA HIS A 57 -13.11 -20.51 3.78
C HIS A 57 -12.19 -21.44 4.57
N THR A 58 -11.97 -22.67 4.06
CA THR A 58 -11.03 -23.63 4.64
C THR A 58 -9.60 -23.07 4.61
N ALA A 59 -9.19 -22.54 3.46
CA ALA A 59 -7.84 -22.03 3.25
C ALA A 59 -7.56 -20.82 4.16
N GLU A 60 -8.53 -19.90 4.27
CA GLU A 60 -8.45 -18.74 5.17
C GLU A 60 -8.25 -19.18 6.63
N MET A 61 -9.06 -20.16 7.08
CA MET A 61 -9.01 -20.63 8.46
C MET A 61 -7.70 -21.40 8.77
N LEU A 62 -7.26 -22.27 7.87
CA LEU A 62 -6.01 -23.02 8.05
C LEU A 62 -4.79 -22.09 8.04
N THR A 63 -4.83 -21.02 7.24
CA THR A 63 -3.77 -20.00 7.24
C THR A 63 -3.68 -19.32 8.61
N LEU A 64 -4.82 -18.93 9.19
CA LEU A 64 -4.86 -18.36 10.53
C LEU A 64 -4.35 -19.34 11.58
N VAL A 65 -4.78 -20.60 11.54
CA VAL A 65 -4.33 -21.62 12.48
C VAL A 65 -2.82 -21.87 12.36
N SER A 66 -2.25 -21.82 11.15
CA SER A 66 -0.80 -21.98 10.95
C SER A 66 0.04 -20.88 11.59
N SER A 67 -0.55 -19.71 11.87
CA SER A 67 0.12 -18.59 12.54
C SER A 67 0.05 -18.65 14.07
N LEU A 68 -0.73 -19.59 14.63
CA LEU A 68 -0.82 -19.78 16.08
C LEU A 68 0.40 -20.55 16.59
N ASP A 69 0.87 -20.19 17.79
CA ASP A 69 1.96 -20.89 18.47
C ASP A 69 1.58 -22.38 18.71
N PRO A 70 2.29 -23.33 18.08
CA PRO A 70 1.95 -24.76 18.17
C PRO A 70 2.13 -25.33 19.58
N ASP A 71 2.98 -24.73 20.41
CA ASP A 71 3.27 -25.20 21.77
C ASP A 71 2.16 -24.79 22.74
N ARG A 72 1.66 -23.56 22.60
CA ARG A 72 0.59 -23.02 23.43
C ARG A 72 -0.79 -23.54 23.02
N TYR A 73 -1.08 -23.63 21.73
CA TYR A 73 -2.38 -24.08 21.21
C TYR A 73 -2.37 -25.56 20.82
N ARG A 74 -1.80 -26.41 21.69
CA ARG A 74 -1.43 -27.80 21.39
C ARG A 74 -2.60 -28.72 21.04
N GLN A 75 -3.77 -28.54 21.66
CA GLN A 75 -4.94 -29.41 21.46
C GLN A 75 -5.90 -28.76 20.45
N ARG A 76 -6.04 -29.36 19.26
CA ARG A 76 -6.86 -28.79 18.16
C ARG A 76 -7.94 -29.74 17.70
N VAL A 77 -9.19 -29.26 17.63
CA VAL A 77 -10.33 -30.03 17.12
C VAL A 77 -10.86 -29.34 15.87
N TYR A 78 -10.76 -29.99 14.72
CA TYR A 78 -11.26 -29.48 13.45
C TYR A 78 -12.66 -30.04 13.18
N TYR A 79 -13.63 -29.15 13.05
CA TYR A 79 -14.98 -29.50 12.62
C TYR A 79 -15.13 -29.23 11.13
N VAL A 80 -15.39 -30.28 10.37
CA VAL A 80 -15.54 -30.24 8.91
C VAL A 80 -16.98 -30.54 8.56
N SER A 81 -17.51 -29.92 7.51
CA SER A 81 -18.85 -30.25 7.04
C SER A 81 -18.91 -31.62 6.35
N ASP A 82 -20.00 -32.35 6.56
CA ASP A 82 -20.31 -33.63 5.92
C ASP A 82 -20.12 -33.57 4.40
N GLY A 83 -19.44 -34.56 3.83
CA GLY A 83 -19.05 -34.64 2.42
C GLY A 83 -17.88 -33.73 2.00
N ASP A 84 -17.15 -33.09 2.91
CA ASP A 84 -15.97 -32.26 2.59
C ASP A 84 -14.64 -32.92 2.97
N GLN A 85 -14.32 -34.04 2.31
CA GLN A 85 -13.08 -34.79 2.53
C GLN A 85 -11.82 -33.99 2.20
N LEU A 86 -11.90 -33.04 1.26
CA LEU A 86 -10.77 -32.18 0.90
C LEU A 86 -10.35 -31.28 2.06
N SER A 87 -11.30 -30.68 2.76
CA SER A 87 -11.02 -29.86 3.95
C SER A 87 -10.44 -30.69 5.10
N ALA A 88 -10.95 -31.91 5.31
CA ALA A 88 -10.39 -32.84 6.30
C ALA A 88 -8.92 -33.21 5.97
N ASN A 89 -8.63 -33.52 4.69
CA ASN A 89 -7.28 -33.85 4.25
C ASN A 89 -6.31 -32.66 4.38
N LYS A 90 -6.75 -31.44 4.08
CA LYS A 90 -5.94 -30.22 4.28
C LYS A 90 -5.62 -29.96 5.75
N ALA A 91 -6.57 -30.21 6.66
CA ALA A 91 -6.33 -30.09 8.09
C ALA A 91 -5.26 -31.10 8.57
N ARG A 92 -5.37 -32.36 8.12
CA ARG A 92 -4.37 -33.40 8.42
C ARG A 92 -2.98 -33.02 7.89
N GLN A 93 -2.89 -32.52 6.65
CA GLN A 93 -1.64 -32.06 6.06
C GLN A 93 -0.99 -30.92 6.85
N LEU A 94 -1.78 -29.95 7.34
CA LEU A 94 -1.28 -28.87 8.17
C LEU A 94 -0.72 -29.41 9.48
N GLU A 95 -1.38 -30.37 10.12
CA GLU A 95 -0.89 -31.00 11.34
C GLU A 95 0.39 -31.82 11.11
N THR A 96 0.48 -32.58 10.01
CA THR A 96 1.71 -33.27 9.64
C THR A 96 2.87 -32.29 9.49
N ARG A 97 2.63 -31.10 8.91
CA ARG A 97 3.64 -30.04 8.79
C ARG A 97 4.06 -29.47 10.14
N LEU A 98 3.10 -29.18 11.03
CA LEU A 98 3.38 -28.66 12.37
C LEU A 98 4.15 -29.67 13.22
N VAL A 99 3.84 -30.97 13.12
CA VAL A 99 4.57 -32.04 13.81
C VAL A 99 5.97 -32.22 13.22
N SER A 100 6.11 -32.23 11.89
CA SER A 100 7.41 -32.37 11.21
C SER A 100 8.36 -31.22 11.56
N ALA A 101 7.84 -29.99 11.63
CA ALA A 101 8.60 -28.81 12.05
C ALA A 101 9.13 -28.91 13.48
N ARG A 102 8.50 -29.73 14.33
CA ARG A 102 8.87 -29.92 15.73
C ARG A 102 9.82 -31.08 15.96
N THR A 103 9.60 -32.21 15.30
CA THR A 103 10.32 -33.48 15.54
C THR A 103 11.52 -33.68 14.60
N GLY A 104 11.62 -32.90 13.51
CA GLY A 104 12.75 -33.00 12.56
C GLY A 104 12.78 -34.29 11.72
N GLN A 105 11.80 -35.18 11.89
CA GLN A 105 11.63 -36.40 11.10
C GLN A 105 10.33 -36.35 10.30
N ILE A 106 10.38 -36.80 9.05
CA ILE A 106 9.21 -36.92 8.17
C ILE A 106 8.49 -38.22 8.51
N GLN A 107 7.42 -38.14 9.30
CA GLN A 107 6.56 -39.29 9.56
C GLN A 107 5.18 -39.04 8.96
N GLN A 108 4.79 -39.85 7.97
CA GLN A 108 3.45 -39.83 7.40
C GLN A 108 2.46 -40.36 8.44
N THR A 109 1.56 -39.51 8.91
CA THR A 109 0.47 -39.90 9.81
C THR A 109 -0.57 -40.69 9.01
N THR A 110 -0.54 -42.02 9.11
CA THR A 110 -1.61 -42.90 8.63
C THR A 110 -2.89 -42.70 9.45
N SER A 111 -4.05 -42.93 8.84
CA SER A 111 -5.40 -42.74 9.41
C SER A 111 -5.68 -43.46 10.74
N ALA A 112 -4.85 -44.43 11.14
CA ALA A 112 -5.02 -45.21 12.36
C ALA A 112 -4.45 -44.53 13.64
N THR A 113 -3.69 -43.44 13.51
CA THR A 113 -3.05 -42.75 14.65
C THR A 113 -3.49 -41.28 14.71
N GLU A 114 -4.79 -41.05 14.90
CA GLU A 114 -5.28 -39.79 15.49
C GLU A 114 -4.73 -39.69 16.93
N SER A 115 -3.53 -39.13 17.04
CA SER A 115 -2.77 -39.03 18.28
C SER A 115 -3.28 -37.88 19.16
N ALA A 116 -2.90 -37.88 20.44
CA ALA A 116 -3.42 -37.05 21.53
C ALA A 116 -3.42 -35.51 21.35
N HIS A 117 -3.10 -34.97 20.17
CA HIS A 117 -2.90 -33.55 19.90
C HIS A 117 -3.91 -32.94 18.93
N PHE A 118 -4.45 -33.69 17.97
CA PHE A 118 -5.50 -33.17 17.09
C PHE A 118 -6.59 -34.20 16.78
N GLN A 119 -7.81 -33.72 16.51
CA GLN A 119 -8.94 -34.55 16.14
C GLN A 119 -9.74 -33.89 15.02
N VAL A 120 -10.16 -34.66 14.01
CA VAL A 120 -11.05 -34.18 12.94
C VAL A 120 -12.43 -34.79 13.13
N LYS A 121 -13.48 -33.95 13.19
CA LYS A 121 -14.88 -34.37 13.36
C LYS A 121 -15.72 -33.85 12.23
N GLU A 122 -16.67 -34.66 11.78
CA GLU A 122 -17.60 -34.30 10.72
C GLU A 122 -18.93 -33.80 11.31
N LEU A 123 -19.49 -32.73 10.73
CA LEU A 123 -20.78 -32.17 11.10
C LEU A 123 -21.73 -32.13 9.89
N PRO A 124 -22.98 -32.60 10.03
CA PRO A 124 -23.98 -32.50 8.96
C PRO A 124 -24.20 -31.04 8.55
N ARG A 125 -24.24 -30.79 7.24
CA ARG A 125 -24.47 -29.44 6.69
C ARG A 125 -25.85 -28.91 7.07
N ALA A 126 -25.91 -27.64 7.50
CA ALA A 126 -27.19 -26.98 7.80
C ALA A 126 -28.09 -26.83 6.57
N ARG A 127 -27.49 -26.74 5.37
CA ARG A 127 -28.17 -26.72 4.07
C ARG A 127 -27.34 -27.49 3.04
N ARG A 128 -27.97 -28.41 2.30
CA ARG A 128 -27.34 -29.13 1.19
C ARG A 128 -27.30 -28.27 -0.08
N VAL A 129 -26.34 -28.56 -0.96
CA VAL A 129 -26.27 -27.94 -2.28
C VAL A 129 -27.55 -28.29 -3.06
N HIS A 130 -28.16 -27.32 -3.74
CA HIS A 130 -29.47 -27.43 -4.44
C HIS A 130 -30.72 -27.67 -3.56
N GLN A 131 -30.60 -27.57 -2.23
CA GLN A 131 -31.77 -27.68 -1.35
C GLN A 131 -32.66 -26.42 -1.40
N SER A 132 -33.97 -26.63 -1.48
CA SER A 132 -34.97 -25.56 -1.42
C SER A 132 -34.97 -24.84 -0.06
N PHE A 133 -35.29 -23.55 -0.06
CA PHE A 133 -35.31 -22.74 1.17
C PHE A 133 -36.35 -23.25 2.19
N ALA A 134 -37.45 -23.85 1.72
CA ALA A 134 -38.52 -24.37 2.59
C ALA A 134 -38.11 -25.62 3.39
N THR A 135 -37.23 -26.48 2.85
CA THR A 135 -36.75 -27.69 3.53
C THR A 135 -35.49 -27.46 4.37
N THR A 136 -34.88 -26.26 4.25
CA THR A 136 -33.65 -25.88 4.97
C THR A 136 -33.81 -25.90 6.50
N PRO A 137 -34.94 -25.50 7.12
CA PRO A 137 -35.11 -25.56 8.57
C PRO A 137 -34.98 -26.97 9.15
N LEU A 138 -35.46 -28.00 8.44
CA LEU A 138 -35.36 -29.40 8.89
C LEU A 138 -33.92 -29.90 8.88
N SER A 139 -33.15 -29.60 7.82
CA SER A 139 -31.72 -29.94 7.78
C SER A 139 -30.90 -29.15 8.80
N ALA A 140 -31.25 -27.88 9.03
CA ALA A 140 -30.62 -27.05 10.06
C ALA A 140 -30.92 -27.59 11.47
N ALA A 141 -32.14 -28.06 11.74
CA ALA A 141 -32.52 -28.69 13.01
C ALA A 141 -31.76 -30.01 13.25
N ARG A 142 -31.64 -30.87 12.23
CA ARG A 142 -30.80 -32.07 12.31
C ARG A 142 -29.34 -31.72 12.59
N SER A 143 -28.82 -30.68 11.93
CA SER A 143 -27.46 -30.19 12.17
C SER A 143 -27.27 -29.69 13.60
N PHE A 144 -28.25 -28.93 14.11
CA PHE A 144 -28.26 -28.46 15.48
C PHE A 144 -28.28 -29.60 16.51
N LEU A 145 -29.07 -30.66 16.31
CA LEU A 145 -29.10 -31.81 17.23
C LEU A 145 -27.74 -32.53 17.29
N VAL A 146 -27.07 -32.69 16.15
CA VAL A 146 -25.72 -33.29 16.12
C VAL A 146 -24.68 -32.35 16.74
N CYS A 147 -24.77 -31.03 16.51
CA CYS A 147 -23.93 -30.06 17.21
C CYS A 147 -24.16 -30.09 18.73
N LEU A 148 -25.41 -30.23 19.18
CA LEU A 148 -25.75 -30.35 20.59
C LEU A 148 -25.15 -31.62 21.21
N ASP A 149 -25.17 -32.73 20.47
CA ASP A 149 -24.52 -33.97 20.91
C ASP A 149 -23.00 -33.79 21.11
N HIS A 150 -22.32 -33.20 20.13
CA HIS A 150 -20.88 -32.97 20.20
C HIS A 150 -20.45 -31.94 21.26
N VAL A 151 -21.25 -30.89 21.46
CA VAL A 151 -20.92 -29.78 22.35
C VAL A 151 -21.37 -30.05 23.79
N VAL A 152 -22.51 -30.69 24.01
CA VAL A 152 -23.13 -30.85 25.33
C VAL A 152 -23.10 -32.29 25.81
N THR A 153 -23.66 -33.25 25.08
CA THR A 153 -23.88 -34.61 25.61
C THR A 153 -22.57 -35.41 25.73
N ARG A 154 -21.69 -35.41 24.73
CA ARG A 154 -20.45 -36.21 24.76
C ARG A 154 -19.46 -35.78 25.86
N PRO A 155 -19.22 -34.48 26.09
CA PRO A 155 -18.39 -34.03 27.21
C PRO A 155 -19.01 -34.38 28.57
N LEU A 156 -20.35 -34.41 28.67
CA LEU A 156 -21.07 -34.79 29.89
C LEU A 156 -21.13 -36.31 30.11
N SER A 157 -21.22 -37.12 29.05
CA SER A 157 -21.24 -38.58 29.16
C SER A 157 -19.85 -39.14 29.47
N ALA A 158 -18.79 -38.53 28.92
CA ALA A 158 -17.41 -38.87 29.25
C ALA A 158 -17.11 -38.63 30.75
N THR A 159 -17.66 -37.57 31.33
CA THR A 159 -17.54 -37.30 32.77
C THR A 159 -18.39 -38.24 33.62
N TRP A 160 -19.60 -38.58 33.16
CA TRP A 160 -20.50 -39.49 33.87
C TRP A 160 -19.97 -40.93 33.91
N HIS A 161 -19.45 -41.48 32.79
CA HIS A 161 -18.86 -42.81 32.77
C HIS A 161 -17.60 -42.95 33.63
N ARG A 162 -16.78 -41.89 33.76
CA ARG A 162 -15.55 -41.92 34.57
C ARG A 162 -15.80 -41.72 36.07
N ARG A 163 -16.93 -41.10 36.44
CA ARG A 163 -17.39 -41.00 37.83
C ARG A 163 -17.88 -42.35 38.36
N SER A 164 -18.40 -43.21 37.47
CA SER A 164 -18.85 -44.57 37.81
C SER A 164 -17.70 -45.58 37.95
N THR A 165 -16.48 -45.27 37.49
CA THR A 165 -15.32 -46.19 37.52
C THR A 165 -14.21 -45.76 38.49
N ARG A 166 -14.48 -44.81 39.40
CA ARG A 166 -13.49 -44.27 40.34
C ARG A 166 -13.84 -44.60 41.79
N SER A 167 -13.92 -45.89 42.09
CA SER A 167 -13.57 -46.43 43.40
C SER A 167 -12.18 -47.06 43.30
N THR A 168 -11.29 -46.72 44.22
CA THR A 168 -9.94 -47.31 44.41
C THR A 168 -8.86 -46.96 43.38
N SER A 169 -8.09 -45.90 43.64
CA SER A 169 -6.62 -45.97 43.72
C SER A 169 -6.03 -44.60 44.08
N THR A 170 -5.24 -44.59 45.14
CA THR A 170 -4.48 -43.47 45.71
C THR A 170 -3.21 -43.14 44.90
N ASN A 171 -2.77 -41.89 45.05
CA ASN A 171 -1.41 -41.38 44.86
C ASN A 171 -0.72 -41.57 43.50
N ALA A 172 -0.82 -40.57 42.64
CA ALA A 172 0.25 -40.21 41.71
C ALA A 172 0.23 -38.69 41.44
N THR A 173 1.29 -38.02 41.87
CA THR A 173 1.61 -36.61 41.60
C THR A 173 1.81 -36.44 40.09
N SER A 174 0.77 -35.97 39.39
CA SER A 174 0.90 -35.58 37.98
C SER A 174 0.01 -34.37 37.72
N SER A 175 0.62 -33.22 37.49
CA SER A 175 0.01 -31.92 37.21
C SER A 175 -0.63 -31.82 35.81
N TYR A 176 -1.12 -32.94 35.26
CA TYR A 176 -1.69 -33.06 33.91
C TYR A 176 -3.15 -33.56 33.90
N THR A 177 -3.93 -33.38 34.95
CA THR A 177 -5.29 -33.93 35.01
C THR A 177 -6.33 -32.93 35.50
N GLN A 178 -6.72 -31.95 34.67
CA GLN A 178 -7.93 -31.14 34.90
C GLN A 178 -8.46 -30.38 33.65
N LYS A 179 -8.48 -30.98 32.45
CA LYS A 179 -9.04 -30.31 31.24
C LYS A 179 -9.95 -31.15 30.34
N ASP A 180 -10.34 -32.36 30.76
CA ASP A 180 -11.12 -33.27 29.91
C ASP A 180 -12.63 -32.94 29.85
N ASP A 181 -13.12 -32.07 30.75
CA ASP A 181 -14.53 -31.63 30.81
C ASP A 181 -14.84 -30.48 29.82
N VAL A 182 -13.80 -29.89 29.24
CA VAL A 182 -13.87 -28.68 28.42
C VAL A 182 -13.96 -29.07 26.94
N PHE A 183 -15.08 -28.68 26.30
CA PHE A 183 -15.26 -28.84 24.85
C PHE A 183 -14.13 -28.16 24.08
N ALA A 184 -13.91 -26.88 24.35
CA ALA A 184 -12.78 -26.07 23.91
C ALA A 184 -12.69 -24.81 24.78
N ASP A 185 -11.54 -24.16 24.78
CA ASP A 185 -11.32 -22.83 25.35
C ASP A 185 -11.63 -21.72 24.36
N LEU A 186 -11.34 -21.96 23.07
CA LEU A 186 -11.51 -21.01 21.98
C LEU A 186 -12.21 -21.69 20.81
N LEU A 187 -13.25 -21.05 20.25
CA LEU A 187 -13.96 -21.51 19.06
C LEU A 187 -13.77 -20.50 17.93
N LEU A 188 -13.10 -20.93 16.86
CA LEU A 188 -12.84 -20.14 15.65
C LEU A 188 -13.84 -20.50 14.55
N LEU A 189 -14.52 -19.48 13.98
CA LEU A 189 -15.59 -19.66 13.00
C LEU A 189 -15.39 -18.75 11.78
N ASN A 190 -15.83 -19.23 10.61
CA ASN A 190 -15.91 -18.47 9.35
C ASN A 190 -17.27 -18.77 8.67
N GLY A 191 -17.53 -18.21 7.48
CA GLY A 191 -18.83 -17.95 6.84
C GLY A 191 -19.82 -19.04 6.39
N PRO A 192 -19.65 -20.38 6.54
CA PRO A 192 -20.70 -21.31 6.12
C PRO A 192 -21.93 -21.28 7.03
N GLY A 193 -23.13 -21.49 6.49
CA GLY A 193 -24.36 -21.51 7.28
C GLY A 193 -24.39 -22.55 8.43
N THR A 194 -23.55 -23.59 8.37
CA THR A 194 -23.40 -24.61 9.43
C THR A 194 -22.73 -24.07 10.71
N CYS A 195 -22.07 -22.90 10.66
CA CYS A 195 -21.53 -22.29 11.88
C CYS A 195 -22.64 -21.78 12.82
N VAL A 196 -23.84 -21.48 12.29
CA VAL A 196 -24.98 -20.98 13.06
C VAL A 196 -25.49 -22.02 14.08
N PRO A 197 -25.86 -23.26 13.69
CA PRO A 197 -26.27 -24.28 14.65
C PRO A 197 -25.17 -24.64 15.65
N LEU A 198 -23.90 -24.59 15.27
CA LEU A 198 -22.78 -24.83 16.18
C LEU A 198 -22.70 -23.77 17.28
N VAL A 199 -22.84 -22.48 16.95
CA VAL A 199 -22.89 -21.40 17.95
C VAL A 199 -24.11 -21.54 18.85
N LEU A 200 -25.28 -21.86 18.28
CA LEU A 200 -26.49 -22.09 19.07
C LEU A 200 -26.30 -23.22 20.09
N ALA A 201 -25.62 -24.31 19.71
CA ALA A 201 -25.32 -25.41 20.64
C ALA A 201 -24.39 -24.97 21.78
N VAL A 202 -23.39 -24.14 21.51
CA VAL A 202 -22.54 -23.52 22.55
C VAL A 202 -23.35 -22.60 23.46
N TYR A 203 -24.33 -21.88 22.92
CA TYR A 203 -25.25 -21.07 23.74
C TYR A 203 -26.13 -21.91 24.65
N VAL A 204 -26.61 -23.07 24.18
CA VAL A 204 -27.34 -24.01 25.03
C VAL A 204 -26.43 -24.54 26.14
N ARG A 205 -25.17 -24.88 25.83
CA ARG A 205 -24.16 -25.24 26.85
C ARG A 205 -23.98 -24.14 27.90
N LYS A 206 -23.93 -22.89 27.46
CA LYS A 206 -23.83 -21.70 28.31
C LYS A 206 -25.10 -21.50 29.17
N PHE A 207 -26.27 -21.85 28.65
CA PHE A 207 -27.54 -21.79 29.38
C PHE A 207 -27.59 -22.80 30.53
N PHE A 208 -27.03 -23.99 30.34
CA PHE A 208 -26.92 -25.02 31.39
C PHE A 208 -25.76 -24.78 32.39
N GLY A 209 -25.12 -23.60 32.36
CA GLY A 209 -24.08 -23.22 33.30
C GLY A 209 -22.72 -23.92 33.11
N LEU A 210 -22.56 -24.69 32.03
CA LEU A 210 -21.34 -25.44 31.73
C LEU A 210 -20.25 -24.53 31.13
N HIS A 211 -18.98 -24.84 31.35
CA HIS A 211 -17.85 -24.07 30.79
C HIS A 211 -17.96 -23.99 29.26
N ALA A 212 -18.05 -22.77 28.71
CA ALA A 212 -18.24 -22.51 27.29
C ALA A 212 -16.99 -21.83 26.68
N PRO A 213 -16.60 -22.18 25.44
CA PRO A 213 -15.48 -21.54 24.76
C PRO A 213 -15.73 -20.05 24.48
N HIS A 214 -14.66 -19.27 24.40
CA HIS A 214 -14.70 -17.91 23.83
C HIS A 214 -14.96 -18.01 22.32
N ILE A 215 -15.99 -17.33 21.82
CA ILE A 215 -16.42 -17.46 20.43
C ILE A 215 -15.86 -16.31 19.59
N MET A 216 -14.94 -16.63 18.66
CA MET A 216 -14.41 -15.68 17.69
C MET A 216 -14.90 -16.01 16.29
N TYR A 217 -15.61 -15.06 15.69
CA TYR A 217 -16.06 -15.16 14.31
C TYR A 217 -15.27 -14.23 13.41
N ILE A 218 -14.71 -14.78 12.34
CA ILE A 218 -13.92 -14.08 11.35
C ILE A 218 -14.67 -14.11 10.04
N GLU A 219 -15.05 -12.94 9.53
CA GLU A 219 -15.64 -12.84 8.20
C GLU A 219 -14.60 -13.13 7.11
N SER A 220 -15.04 -13.79 6.05
CA SER A 220 -14.18 -14.17 4.91
C SER A 220 -13.59 -12.96 4.18
N PHE A 221 -12.37 -13.12 3.65
CA PHE A 221 -11.70 -12.11 2.84
C PHE A 221 -12.48 -11.75 1.59
N ALA A 222 -13.25 -12.69 1.03
CA ALA A 222 -14.10 -12.46 -0.13
C ALA A 222 -15.26 -11.48 0.14
N ARG A 223 -15.54 -11.15 1.41
CA ARG A 223 -16.63 -10.23 1.79
C ARG A 223 -16.12 -8.81 2.03
N VAL A 224 -16.02 -8.04 0.95
CA VAL A 224 -15.51 -6.67 0.96
C VAL A 224 -16.56 -5.64 1.38
N GLN A 225 -17.79 -5.74 0.84
CA GLN A 225 -18.80 -4.67 0.97
C GLN A 225 -19.98 -5.02 1.88
N SER A 226 -20.19 -6.31 2.19
CA SER A 226 -21.34 -6.73 2.99
C SER A 226 -21.06 -8.01 3.75
N LEU A 227 -21.55 -8.07 4.99
CA LEU A 227 -21.50 -9.27 5.83
C LEU A 227 -22.26 -10.45 5.21
N SER A 228 -21.74 -11.66 5.42
CA SER A 228 -22.45 -12.91 5.09
C SER A 228 -23.75 -13.05 5.88
N LEU A 229 -24.70 -13.87 5.39
CA LEU A 229 -25.94 -14.12 6.12
C LEU A 229 -25.64 -14.75 7.49
N SER A 230 -24.68 -15.67 7.55
CA SER A 230 -24.15 -16.29 8.76
C SER A 230 -23.62 -15.23 9.73
N ALA A 231 -22.81 -14.30 9.25
CA ALA A 231 -22.29 -13.19 10.04
C ALA A 231 -23.38 -12.24 10.55
N LYS A 232 -24.37 -11.91 9.71
CA LYS A 232 -25.52 -11.08 10.12
C LYS A 232 -26.32 -11.73 11.25
N LEU A 233 -26.49 -13.05 11.22
CA LEU A 233 -27.16 -13.82 12.28
C LEU A 233 -26.31 -13.91 13.56
N LEU A 234 -25.00 -14.07 13.41
CA LEU A 234 -24.08 -14.31 14.53
C LEU A 234 -23.52 -13.05 15.19
N LYS A 235 -23.61 -11.87 14.57
CA LYS A 235 -23.06 -10.59 15.07
C LYS A 235 -23.42 -10.30 16.54
N GLY A 236 -24.62 -10.68 16.99
CA GLY A 236 -25.08 -10.47 18.37
C GLY A 236 -24.76 -11.59 19.36
N LEU A 237 -24.30 -12.75 18.86
CA LEU A 237 -24.06 -13.98 19.62
C LEU A 237 -22.56 -14.26 19.84
N VAL A 238 -21.65 -13.69 19.06
CA VAL A 238 -20.21 -13.98 19.22
C VAL A 238 -19.56 -13.04 20.24
N ASP A 239 -18.48 -13.49 20.88
CA ASP A 239 -17.73 -12.65 21.84
C ASP A 239 -16.77 -11.69 21.13
N THR A 240 -16.17 -12.13 20.03
CA THR A 240 -15.30 -11.31 19.17
C THR A 240 -15.71 -11.46 17.71
N PHE A 241 -15.95 -10.35 17.04
CA PHE A 241 -16.37 -10.30 15.64
C PHE A 241 -15.34 -9.52 14.82
N VAL A 242 -14.58 -10.23 14.00
CA VAL A 242 -13.47 -9.69 13.21
C VAL A 242 -13.88 -9.59 11.75
N VAL A 243 -13.62 -8.42 11.16
CA VAL A 243 -13.84 -8.17 9.74
C VAL A 243 -12.54 -7.72 9.09
N GLN A 244 -12.29 -8.19 7.87
CA GLN A 244 -11.08 -7.87 7.11
C GLN A 244 -11.15 -6.47 6.46
N TRP A 245 -12.35 -6.08 6.04
CA TRP A 245 -12.62 -4.83 5.32
C TRP A 245 -13.52 -3.89 6.16
N PRO A 246 -13.11 -2.64 6.40
CA PRO A 246 -13.95 -1.69 7.15
C PRO A 246 -15.27 -1.38 6.44
N GLU A 247 -15.32 -1.53 5.12
CA GLU A 247 -16.52 -1.32 4.31
C GLU A 247 -17.62 -2.35 4.59
N ALA A 248 -17.27 -3.56 5.07
CA ALA A 248 -18.25 -4.62 5.30
C ALA A 248 -19.08 -4.42 6.58
N SER A 249 -18.54 -3.75 7.61
CA SER A 249 -19.29 -3.37 8.82
C SER A 249 -18.57 -2.27 9.62
N LYS A 250 -19.26 -1.15 9.85
CA LYS A 250 -18.73 0.00 10.62
C LYS A 250 -18.56 -0.29 12.12
N ASP A 251 -19.34 -1.21 12.68
CA ASP A 251 -19.34 -1.49 14.14
C ASP A 251 -18.47 -2.69 14.54
N ALA A 252 -17.69 -3.24 13.62
CA ALA A 252 -16.90 -4.46 13.84
C ALA A 252 -15.42 -4.14 14.09
N GLU A 253 -14.73 -5.02 14.80
CA GLU A 253 -13.29 -4.88 15.02
C GLU A 253 -12.56 -5.19 13.70
N CYS A 254 -12.11 -4.12 13.04
CA CYS A 254 -11.37 -4.20 11.78
C CYS A 254 -9.87 -4.35 12.08
N ARG A 255 -9.40 -5.58 12.20
CA ARG A 255 -7.97 -5.91 12.33
C ARG A 255 -7.28 -6.15 10.99
N GLY A 256 -7.79 -5.49 9.94
CA GLY A 256 -7.40 -5.71 8.56
C GLY A 256 -5.88 -5.72 8.37
N TRP A 257 -5.44 -6.57 7.45
CA TRP A 257 -4.03 -6.79 7.08
C TRP A 257 -3.34 -5.53 6.51
N LEU A 258 -4.06 -4.43 6.30
CA LEU A 258 -3.65 -3.28 5.48
C LEU A 258 -3.80 -1.90 6.14
N ARG A 259 -4.03 -1.82 7.46
CA ARG A 259 -4.44 -0.55 8.10
C ARG A 259 -3.31 0.40 8.51
N GLU A 260 -2.03 0.11 8.26
CA GLU A 260 -0.93 1.02 8.65
C GLU A 260 -0.24 1.80 7.51
N ALA A 261 -0.78 1.82 6.29
CA ALA A 261 -0.24 2.65 5.20
C ALA A 261 -0.93 4.01 5.02
N ARG A 262 -1.88 4.40 5.89
CA ARG A 262 -2.63 5.66 5.76
C ARG A 262 -2.76 6.38 7.09
N GLN A 263 -1.68 7.01 7.55
CA GLN A 263 -1.66 8.31 8.28
C GLN A 263 -0.28 8.55 8.89
N THR A 264 0.61 9.23 8.16
CA THR A 264 1.58 10.15 8.78
C THR A 264 1.75 11.36 7.87
N ASN A 265 1.39 12.52 8.40
CA ASN A 265 1.70 13.83 7.85
C ASN A 265 3.21 14.12 8.04
N PRO A 266 3.86 14.91 7.18
CA PRO A 266 5.31 15.10 7.19
C PRO A 266 5.70 16.29 8.07
N HIS A 267 6.19 16.05 9.28
CA HIS A 267 6.91 17.07 10.05
C HIS A 267 7.87 16.41 11.06
N ILE A 268 9.15 16.82 11.01
CA ILE A 268 10.13 16.87 12.13
C ILE A 268 10.74 15.50 12.51
N ARG A 269 12.06 15.23 12.62
CA ARG A 269 13.34 15.96 12.55
C ARG A 269 14.46 14.92 12.33
N ARG A 270 15.62 15.36 11.82
CA ARG A 270 16.91 14.65 11.91
C ARG A 270 17.25 14.35 13.38
N ALA A 271 17.81 13.18 13.63
CA ALA A 271 18.72 12.95 14.75
C ALA A 271 19.95 12.23 14.19
N GLU A 272 21.09 12.70 14.65
CA GLU A 272 22.45 12.38 14.26
C GLU A 272 22.90 11.03 14.85
N ASP A 273 24.12 10.64 14.48
CA ASP A 273 24.97 9.60 15.08
C ASP A 273 24.91 8.19 14.47
N GLY A 274 25.95 7.92 13.69
CA GLY A 274 26.30 6.60 13.21
C GLY A 274 26.83 5.70 14.33
N LYS A 275 26.29 4.48 14.39
CA LYS A 275 27.03 3.28 14.79
C LYS A 275 26.30 2.04 14.31
N LEU A 276 26.80 1.45 13.23
CA LEU A 276 26.55 0.06 12.87
C LEU A 276 27.32 -0.81 13.86
N ILE A 277 26.60 -1.50 14.75
CA ILE A 277 27.14 -2.67 15.46
C ILE A 277 26.18 -3.84 15.21
N LEU A 278 26.59 -4.69 14.28
CA LEU A 278 26.15 -6.08 14.20
C LEU A 278 26.60 -6.75 15.50
N ASN A 279 25.67 -7.25 16.32
CA ASN A 279 25.90 -8.35 17.25
C ASN A 279 24.54 -8.96 17.64
N GLY A 280 24.39 -10.26 17.41
CA GLY A 280 23.19 -11.01 17.75
C GLY A 280 23.04 -11.22 19.26
N THR A 281 21.80 -11.35 19.72
CA THR A 281 21.32 -12.44 20.58
C THR A 281 19.81 -12.32 20.89
N PRO A 282 19.09 -13.44 21.07
CA PRO A 282 17.63 -13.52 21.12
C PRO A 282 17.10 -13.49 22.57
N ALA A 283 17.22 -12.35 23.26
CA ALA A 283 16.88 -12.26 24.69
C ALA A 283 15.82 -11.21 25.05
N LEU A 284 15.44 -10.30 24.15
CA LEU A 284 14.54 -9.18 24.47
C LEU A 284 13.06 -9.39 24.10
N MET A 285 12.67 -10.57 23.60
CA MET A 285 11.27 -10.90 23.27
C MET A 285 10.55 -11.71 24.36
N ARG A 286 11.19 -11.96 25.51
CA ARG A 286 10.60 -12.73 26.63
C ARG A 286 9.96 -11.87 27.72
N ALA A 287 10.19 -10.55 27.76
CA ALA A 287 9.78 -9.72 28.89
C ALA A 287 8.53 -8.83 28.68
N GLU A 288 8.05 -8.62 27.45
CA GLU A 288 7.01 -7.59 27.19
C GLU A 288 5.60 -8.11 26.88
N LEU A 289 5.33 -9.41 26.99
CA LEU A 289 3.95 -9.95 26.85
C LEU A 289 3.20 -10.08 28.20
N CYS A 290 3.82 -9.74 29.33
CA CYS A 290 3.21 -9.87 30.66
C CYS A 290 2.46 -8.63 31.18
N ASN A 291 2.54 -7.48 30.49
CA ASN A 291 1.91 -6.24 30.97
C ASN A 291 1.01 -5.58 29.91
N VAL A 292 -0.23 -6.05 29.82
CA VAL A 292 -1.30 -5.33 29.10
C VAL A 292 -1.99 -4.39 30.08
N GLN A 293 -1.57 -3.12 30.08
CA GLN A 293 -2.45 -1.98 30.34
C GLN A 293 -2.97 -1.51 28.97
N PRO A 294 -4.29 -1.42 28.74
CA PRO A 294 -4.84 -1.13 27.43
C PRO A 294 -5.10 0.36 27.31
N ARG A 295 -4.09 1.16 26.96
CA ARG A 295 -4.27 2.47 26.34
C ARG A 295 -2.90 3.06 26.02
N ARG A 296 -2.68 3.26 24.72
CA ARG A 296 -1.49 3.88 24.08
C ARG A 296 -0.34 2.89 23.89
N THR A 297 0.43 3.14 22.82
CA THR A 297 1.67 2.45 22.43
C THR A 297 1.56 1.01 21.87
N ILE A 298 1.03 0.89 20.65
CA ILE A 298 1.46 -0.15 19.66
C ILE A 298 1.92 0.50 18.34
N LEU A 299 1.62 1.79 18.12
CA LEU A 299 2.08 2.55 16.93
C LEU A 299 3.60 2.78 16.85
N GLN A 300 4.36 2.49 17.91
CA GLN A 300 5.80 2.79 17.97
C GLN A 300 6.72 1.58 17.79
N LEU A 301 6.20 0.35 17.85
CA LEU A 301 7.01 -0.88 17.74
C LEU A 301 6.95 -1.54 16.36
N VAL A 302 5.99 -1.18 15.51
CA VAL A 302 5.86 -1.77 14.15
C VAL A 302 6.73 -1.03 13.11
N GLY A 303 7.25 0.17 13.44
CA GLY A 303 8.16 0.94 12.59
C GLY A 303 9.58 0.38 12.45
N MET A 304 9.87 -0.79 13.04
CA MET A 304 11.22 -1.37 13.11
C MET A 304 11.35 -2.75 12.45
N LEU A 305 10.38 -3.19 11.63
CA LEU A 305 10.57 -4.39 10.80
C LEU A 305 11.37 -4.03 9.54
N PRO A 306 12.64 -4.48 9.41
CA PRO A 306 13.41 -4.26 8.20
C PRO A 306 12.76 -5.05 7.06
N HIS A 307 12.35 -4.33 6.02
CA HIS A 307 12.02 -4.83 4.67
C HIS A 307 11.39 -6.24 4.60
N TYR A 308 10.05 -6.31 4.66
CA TYR A 308 9.34 -7.44 4.07
C TYR A 308 9.59 -7.44 2.56
N VAL A 309 10.52 -8.30 2.11
CA VAL A 309 10.76 -8.57 0.70
C VAL A 309 9.71 -9.57 0.25
N GLU A 310 8.83 -9.18 -0.69
CA GLU A 310 7.90 -10.12 -1.31
C GLU A 310 8.68 -11.32 -1.87
N PRO A 311 8.25 -12.58 -1.64
CA PRO A 311 8.95 -13.74 -2.16
C PRO A 311 9.03 -13.65 -3.69
N ARG A 312 10.19 -13.99 -4.28
CA ARG A 312 10.45 -13.88 -5.74
C ARG A 312 9.42 -14.58 -6.64
N THR A 313 8.62 -15.47 -6.07
CA THR A 313 7.57 -16.25 -6.73
C THR A 313 6.17 -15.64 -6.60
N ALA A 314 5.97 -14.61 -5.77
CA ALA A 314 4.70 -13.91 -5.70
C ALA A 314 4.60 -12.93 -6.87
N THR A 315 3.53 -13.03 -7.66
CA THR A 315 3.20 -11.98 -8.63
C THR A 315 2.87 -10.70 -7.86
N PRO A 316 3.56 -9.58 -8.11
CA PRO A 316 3.31 -8.34 -7.39
C PRO A 316 1.86 -7.90 -7.59
N GLN A 317 1.23 -7.40 -6.53
CA GLN A 317 -0.14 -6.85 -6.58
C GLN A 317 -0.24 -5.55 -7.41
N ARG A 318 0.91 -4.96 -7.73
CA ARG A 318 1.04 -3.76 -8.56
C ARG A 318 1.36 -4.18 -10.01
N PRO A 319 1.06 -3.34 -11.01
CA PRO A 319 1.46 -3.62 -12.38
C PRO A 319 2.98 -3.80 -12.37
N LEU A 320 3.44 -5.02 -12.69
CA LEU A 320 4.86 -5.26 -12.94
C LEU A 320 5.25 -4.26 -14.01
N THR A 321 6.27 -3.47 -13.71
CA THR A 321 6.78 -2.60 -14.74
C THR A 321 8.24 -2.85 -14.96
N ILE A 322 8.55 -2.98 -16.23
CA ILE A 322 9.88 -3.28 -16.71
C ILE A 322 10.74 -2.06 -16.41
N GLY A 323 11.92 -2.29 -15.85
CA GLY A 323 12.95 -1.27 -15.70
C GLY A 323 13.48 -0.82 -17.06
N PRO A 324 14.56 -0.02 -17.09
CA PRO A 324 15.23 0.29 -18.35
C PRO A 324 15.64 -1.01 -19.05
N THR A 325 15.15 -1.22 -20.27
CA THR A 325 15.44 -2.41 -21.08
C THR A 325 16.75 -2.28 -21.85
N GLY A 326 17.26 -1.05 -22.00
CA GLY A 326 18.51 -0.74 -22.68
C GLY A 326 19.20 0.44 -22.01
N LEU A 327 20.48 0.60 -22.33
CA LEU A 327 21.26 1.76 -21.94
C LEU A 327 21.02 2.90 -22.93
N SER A 328 20.85 4.12 -22.43
CA SER A 328 20.75 5.31 -23.26
C SER A 328 22.14 5.73 -23.72
N ARG A 329 22.34 5.83 -25.03
CA ARG A 329 23.64 6.24 -25.63
C ARG A 329 24.08 7.62 -25.14
N LEU A 330 23.15 8.58 -25.09
CA LEU A 330 23.47 9.93 -24.59
C LEU A 330 23.77 9.95 -23.09
N GLN A 331 23.14 9.06 -22.30
CA GLN A 331 23.48 8.91 -20.90
C GLN A 331 24.90 8.36 -20.72
N GLU A 332 25.31 7.41 -21.55
CA GLU A 332 26.67 6.86 -21.55
C GLU A 332 27.70 7.90 -22.00
N HIS A 333 27.43 8.66 -23.06
CA HIS A 333 28.25 9.78 -23.49
C HIS A 333 28.41 10.84 -22.40
N TYR A 334 27.32 11.16 -21.69
CA TYR A 334 27.38 12.07 -20.54
C TYR A 334 28.29 11.54 -19.45
N ASN A 335 28.14 10.27 -19.05
CA ASN A 335 28.91 9.69 -17.96
C ASN A 335 30.40 9.53 -18.29
N SER A 336 30.73 9.19 -19.55
CA SER A 336 32.09 8.85 -19.97
C SER A 336 32.92 10.06 -20.41
N VAL A 337 32.30 11.03 -21.08
CA VAL A 337 33.02 12.15 -21.72
C VAL A 337 32.59 13.50 -21.16
N LEU A 338 31.28 13.81 -21.17
CA LEU A 338 30.86 15.17 -20.80
C LEU A 338 30.99 15.46 -19.32
N ALA A 339 30.80 14.47 -18.44
CA ALA A 339 30.89 14.67 -17.01
C ALA A 339 32.27 15.18 -16.55
N PRO A 340 33.40 14.53 -16.92
CA PRO A 340 34.72 15.07 -16.57
C PRO A 340 35.00 16.43 -17.23
N ASP A 341 34.58 16.65 -18.48
CA ASP A 341 34.75 17.95 -19.15
C ASP A 341 33.98 19.06 -18.45
N LEU A 342 32.72 18.82 -18.09
CA LEU A 342 31.90 19.78 -17.37
C LEU A 342 32.45 20.04 -15.98
N LEU A 343 32.97 19.02 -15.30
CA LEU A 343 33.63 19.19 -14.01
C LEU A 343 34.82 20.13 -14.13
N TYR A 344 35.67 19.91 -15.13
CA TYR A 344 36.82 20.77 -15.42
C TYR A 344 36.40 22.20 -15.79
N MET A 345 35.42 22.36 -16.67
CA MET A 345 34.93 23.68 -17.12
C MET A 345 34.23 24.49 -16.02
N THR A 346 33.63 23.82 -15.03
CA THR A 346 32.89 24.47 -13.94
C THR A 346 33.68 24.54 -12.64
N TYR A 347 34.89 24.02 -12.64
CA TYR A 347 35.82 24.11 -11.52
C TYR A 347 36.21 25.56 -11.27
N ASP A 348 36.13 25.96 -10.00
CA ASP A 348 36.52 27.29 -9.54
C ASP A 348 37.50 27.10 -8.37
N ALA A 349 38.78 27.36 -8.65
CA ALA A 349 39.88 27.19 -7.69
C ALA A 349 39.69 28.03 -6.42
N GLY A 350 38.97 29.16 -6.51
CA GLY A 350 38.73 30.03 -5.36
C GLY A 350 37.79 29.44 -4.31
N LEU A 351 37.01 28.40 -4.65
CA LEU A 351 36.09 27.74 -3.72
C LEU A 351 36.77 26.64 -2.89
N GLU A 352 37.92 26.09 -3.35
CA GLU A 352 38.62 25.01 -2.64
C GLU A 352 39.47 25.51 -1.47
N THR A 353 39.99 26.73 -1.57
CA THR A 353 40.77 27.36 -0.48
C THR A 353 39.93 27.68 0.75
N ALA A 354 38.60 27.70 0.61
CA ALA A 354 37.69 27.86 1.73
C ALA A 354 37.56 26.54 2.50
N THR A 355 37.81 26.60 3.80
CA THR A 355 37.56 25.49 4.74
C THR A 355 36.09 25.05 4.68
N GLU A 356 35.78 23.80 5.03
CA GLU A 356 34.38 23.32 5.04
C GLU A 356 33.47 24.19 5.91
N GLU A 357 34.01 24.74 7.00
CA GLU A 357 33.32 25.68 7.88
C GLU A 357 33.02 27.02 7.19
N GLU A 358 33.97 27.58 6.44
CA GLU A 358 33.76 28.79 5.64
C GLU A 358 32.74 28.57 4.51
N ARG A 359 32.77 27.41 3.85
CA ARG A 359 31.76 27.05 2.83
C ARG A 359 30.38 26.84 3.44
N ALA A 360 30.29 26.21 4.60
CA ALA A 360 29.03 26.05 5.33
C ALA A 360 28.50 27.40 5.83
N ALA A 361 29.38 28.27 6.33
CA ALA A 361 29.03 29.63 6.76
C ALA A 361 28.61 30.50 5.59
N GLU A 362 29.27 30.40 4.43
CA GLU A 362 28.88 31.11 3.21
C GLU A 362 27.56 30.56 2.65
N ALA A 363 27.38 29.24 2.62
CA ALA A 363 26.11 28.62 2.24
C ALA A 363 24.97 29.03 3.19
N HIS A 364 25.23 29.09 4.50
CA HIS A 364 24.28 29.57 5.50
C HIS A 364 23.97 31.05 5.30
N LYS A 365 25.00 31.91 5.19
CA LYS A 365 24.86 33.35 4.90
C LYS A 365 24.10 33.60 3.60
N ALA A 366 24.31 32.76 2.60
CA ALA A 366 23.66 32.86 1.32
C ALA A 366 22.25 32.23 1.30
N ALA A 367 21.95 31.26 2.17
CA ALA A 367 20.59 30.76 2.41
C ALA A 367 19.73 31.79 3.16
N THR A 368 20.33 32.53 4.10
CA THR A 368 19.69 33.64 4.82
C THR A 368 19.60 34.91 3.96
N LYS A 369 20.29 34.96 2.81
CA LYS A 369 20.32 36.08 1.86
C LYS A 369 18.99 36.22 1.10
N GLY A 370 17.96 36.65 1.81
CA GLY A 370 16.62 36.87 1.27
C GLY A 370 15.57 37.03 2.36
N VAL A 371 15.78 36.39 3.51
CA VAL A 371 14.92 36.47 4.67
C VAL A 371 15.51 37.51 5.62
N ARG A 372 14.82 38.64 5.76
CA ARG A 372 15.28 39.72 6.63
C ARG A 372 14.79 39.42 8.05
N GLU A 373 15.70 39.26 8.98
CA GLU A 373 15.35 39.00 10.38
C GLU A 373 15.06 40.31 11.12
N TRP A 374 14.33 40.21 12.23
CA TRP A 374 14.16 41.32 13.16
C TRP A 374 15.35 41.35 14.12
N ASP A 375 15.73 42.55 14.57
CA ASP A 375 16.73 42.68 15.61
C ASP A 375 16.26 41.95 16.89
N THR A 376 17.06 41.05 17.42
CA THR A 376 16.74 40.19 18.56
C THR A 376 16.86 40.90 19.91
N THR A 377 17.41 42.12 19.95
CA THR A 377 17.56 42.91 21.18
C THR A 377 16.24 43.37 21.79
N SER A 378 15.19 43.50 20.96
CA SER A 378 13.87 43.95 21.42
C SER A 378 13.00 42.77 21.88
N PRO A 379 12.33 42.84 23.05
CA PRO A 379 11.41 41.78 23.47
C PRO A 379 10.22 41.61 22.51
N TYR A 380 9.88 42.65 21.74
CA TYR A 380 8.76 42.63 20.79
C TYR A 380 9.04 41.84 19.50
N THR A 381 10.29 41.46 19.24
CA THR A 381 10.69 40.81 17.99
C THR A 381 10.86 39.29 18.12
N GLN A 382 10.89 38.76 19.34
CA GLN A 382 11.17 37.33 19.63
C GLN A 382 10.20 36.36 18.93
N ASN A 383 8.92 36.71 18.84
CA ASN A 383 7.88 35.86 18.21
C ASN A 383 7.36 36.45 16.89
N ARG A 384 8.06 37.42 16.30
CA ARG A 384 7.61 38.10 15.09
C ARG A 384 8.09 37.33 13.85
N PRO A 385 7.22 37.08 12.86
CA PRO A 385 7.66 36.43 11.62
C PRO A 385 8.70 37.28 10.90
N ASN A 386 9.63 36.62 10.22
CA ASN A 386 10.71 37.29 9.47
C ASN A 386 10.14 38.28 8.45
N ARG A 387 10.85 39.39 8.26
CA ARG A 387 10.49 40.43 7.32
C ARG A 387 10.55 39.87 5.89
N PRO A 388 9.61 40.24 5.01
CA PRO A 388 9.70 39.89 3.61
C PRO A 388 10.98 40.47 2.99
N PRO A 389 11.45 39.96 1.85
CA PRO A 389 12.57 40.55 1.11
C PRO A 389 12.33 42.05 0.84
N ARG A 390 13.41 42.84 0.78
CA ARG A 390 13.30 44.29 0.54
C ARG A 390 12.88 44.54 -0.92
N GLY A 391 11.82 45.33 -1.10
CA GLY A 391 11.24 45.61 -2.41
C GLY A 391 10.43 44.44 -2.97
N ASN A 392 10.02 44.53 -4.24
CA ASN A 392 9.24 43.49 -4.92
C ASN A 392 10.14 42.37 -5.50
N ARG A 393 11.20 41.97 -4.77
CA ARG A 393 12.14 40.94 -5.20
C ARG A 393 11.72 39.59 -4.61
N GLN A 394 11.53 38.61 -5.47
CA GLN A 394 11.31 37.23 -5.03
C GLN A 394 12.61 36.65 -4.41
N PRO A 395 12.51 35.76 -3.41
CA PRO A 395 13.66 35.02 -2.93
C PRO A 395 14.34 34.28 -4.08
N GLN A 396 15.66 34.44 -4.19
CA GLN A 396 16.43 33.81 -5.26
C GLN A 396 16.95 32.45 -4.79
N PRO A 397 16.89 31.41 -5.65
CA PRO A 397 17.49 30.14 -5.30
C PRO A 397 19.00 30.29 -5.21
N LEU A 398 19.59 29.62 -4.24
CA LEU A 398 21.03 29.64 -4.04
C LEU A 398 21.73 28.66 -5.00
N SER A 399 22.90 29.06 -5.52
CA SER A 399 23.80 28.16 -6.23
C SER A 399 24.49 27.23 -5.24
N LYS A 400 24.34 25.93 -5.43
CA LYS A 400 25.11 24.94 -4.67
C LYS A 400 26.52 24.87 -5.25
N PRO A 401 27.58 25.01 -4.44
CA PRO A 401 28.92 24.68 -4.89
C PRO A 401 29.02 23.18 -5.16
N ILE A 402 29.98 22.78 -5.98
CA ILE A 402 30.28 21.36 -6.23
C ILE A 402 30.85 20.78 -4.94
N SER A 403 30.31 19.66 -4.47
CA SER A 403 30.83 18.98 -3.30
C SER A 403 32.23 18.40 -3.56
N SER A 404 33.13 18.53 -2.57
CA SER A 404 34.46 17.92 -2.59
C SER A 404 34.41 16.40 -2.44
N THR A 405 33.37 15.85 -1.80
CA THR A 405 33.25 14.41 -1.53
C THR A 405 32.55 13.64 -2.65
N ASP A 406 31.58 14.25 -3.32
CA ASP A 406 30.88 13.66 -4.47
C ASP A 406 30.58 14.75 -5.52
N PRO A 407 31.57 15.10 -6.35
CA PRO A 407 31.41 16.15 -7.35
C PRO A 407 30.41 15.77 -8.44
N LEU A 408 30.27 14.47 -8.74
CA LEU A 408 29.38 13.97 -9.80
C LEU A 408 27.90 14.16 -9.46
N ARG A 409 27.54 14.07 -8.18
CA ARG A 409 26.17 14.32 -7.73
C ARG A 409 25.72 15.77 -7.95
N ASP A 410 26.61 16.71 -7.68
CA ASP A 410 26.33 18.15 -7.78
C ASP A 410 26.65 18.73 -9.16
N LEU A 411 27.28 17.94 -10.04
CA LEU A 411 27.52 18.31 -11.43
C LEU A 411 26.19 18.53 -12.19
N VAL A 412 26.24 19.35 -13.23
CA VAL A 412 25.06 19.66 -14.05
C VAL A 412 24.60 18.41 -14.78
N ARG A 413 23.34 18.01 -14.56
CA ARG A 413 22.68 16.88 -15.23
C ARG A 413 21.24 17.22 -15.59
N LEU A 414 20.72 16.51 -16.59
CA LEU A 414 19.32 16.61 -16.99
C LEU A 414 18.44 15.83 -16.02
N GLU A 415 17.50 16.51 -15.36
CA GLU A 415 16.54 15.85 -14.45
C GLU A 415 15.31 15.35 -15.21
N LYS A 416 14.81 16.17 -16.12
CA LYS A 416 13.63 15.87 -16.94
C LYS A 416 13.53 16.82 -18.13
N VAL A 417 12.83 16.37 -19.15
CA VAL A 417 12.41 17.18 -20.30
C VAL A 417 10.90 17.29 -20.28
N VAL A 418 10.37 18.50 -20.43
CA VAL A 418 8.93 18.74 -20.50
C VAL A 418 8.59 19.26 -21.89
N ILE A 419 7.72 18.57 -22.60
CA ILE A 419 7.24 18.98 -23.92
C ILE A 419 5.82 19.50 -23.75
N THR A 420 5.55 20.73 -24.21
CA THR A 420 4.24 21.36 -24.09
C THR A 420 3.78 21.87 -25.45
N ALA A 421 2.57 21.49 -25.87
CA ALA A 421 1.92 22.05 -27.05
C ALA A 421 0.55 22.60 -26.69
N PHE A 422 0.28 23.83 -27.13
CA PHE A 422 -1.00 24.48 -26.96
C PHE A 422 -1.77 24.46 -28.28
N HIS A 423 -3.04 24.05 -28.24
CA HIS A 423 -3.87 24.00 -29.42
C HIS A 423 -5.09 24.90 -29.28
N LYS A 424 -5.06 26.05 -29.95
CA LYS A 424 -6.15 27.05 -29.90
C LYS A 424 -7.51 26.49 -30.33
N ALA A 425 -7.57 25.56 -31.29
CA ALA A 425 -8.84 24.99 -31.74
C ALA A 425 -9.52 24.10 -30.67
N ALA A 426 -8.76 23.64 -29.68
CA ALA A 426 -9.29 22.87 -28.54
C ALA A 426 -10.30 23.66 -27.69
N ILE A 427 -10.27 25.00 -27.77
CA ILE A 427 -11.25 25.86 -27.07
C ILE A 427 -12.66 25.60 -27.59
N GLY A 428 -12.84 25.46 -28.90
CA GLY A 428 -14.13 25.14 -29.51
C GLY A 428 -14.40 23.64 -29.56
N ASN A 429 -13.41 22.85 -29.99
CA ASN A 429 -13.53 21.42 -30.18
C ASN A 429 -12.48 20.65 -29.36
N LYS A 430 -12.90 20.06 -28.24
CA LYS A 430 -12.02 19.28 -27.36
C LYS A 430 -11.39 18.07 -28.06
N ASN A 431 -12.05 17.51 -29.06
CA ASN A 431 -11.55 16.34 -29.81
C ASN A 431 -10.30 16.69 -30.64
N ALA A 432 -10.06 17.98 -30.90
CA ALA A 432 -8.84 18.44 -31.55
C ALA A 432 -7.57 18.12 -30.72
N LEU A 433 -7.69 17.80 -29.43
CA LEU A 433 -6.54 17.36 -28.62
C LEU A 433 -6.18 15.88 -28.83
N VAL A 434 -7.09 15.05 -29.34
CA VAL A 434 -6.87 13.60 -29.46
C VAL A 434 -5.68 13.29 -30.39
N PRO A 435 -5.57 13.89 -31.60
CA PRO A 435 -4.42 13.63 -32.46
C PRO A 435 -3.11 14.16 -31.85
N LEU A 436 -3.16 15.27 -31.10
CA LEU A 436 -1.98 15.82 -30.42
C LEU A 436 -1.49 14.90 -29.29
N VAL A 437 -2.39 14.33 -28.50
CA VAL A 437 -2.05 13.31 -27.49
C VAL A 437 -1.46 12.06 -28.17
N ALA A 438 -2.01 11.65 -29.32
CA ALA A 438 -1.49 10.51 -30.07
C ALA A 438 -0.09 10.77 -30.65
N GLN A 439 0.17 11.97 -31.18
CA GLN A 439 1.51 12.39 -31.62
C GLN A 439 2.51 12.40 -30.46
N PHE A 440 2.15 13.00 -29.32
CA PHE A 440 3.01 13.05 -28.15
C PHE A 440 3.34 11.64 -27.63
N ARG A 441 2.35 10.74 -27.66
CA ARG A 441 2.55 9.33 -27.31
C ARG A 441 3.49 8.63 -28.29
N ALA A 442 3.34 8.86 -29.59
CA ALA A 442 4.21 8.27 -30.60
C ALA A 442 5.67 8.74 -30.44
N ILE A 443 5.88 10.05 -30.24
CA ILE A 443 7.22 10.65 -30.12
C ILE A 443 7.92 10.21 -28.83
N THR A 444 7.19 10.24 -27.71
CA THR A 444 7.80 10.08 -26.39
C THR A 444 7.72 8.66 -25.82
N GLY A 445 6.84 7.82 -26.36
CA GLY A 445 6.60 6.47 -25.86
C GLY A 445 5.92 6.40 -24.48
N VAL A 446 5.61 7.54 -23.84
CA VAL A 446 4.98 7.56 -22.50
C VAL A 446 3.46 7.53 -22.59
N SER A 447 2.82 6.92 -21.59
CA SER A 447 1.37 6.78 -21.52
C SER A 447 0.67 8.08 -21.09
N PRO A 448 -0.52 8.37 -21.65
CA PRO A 448 -1.39 9.42 -21.12
C PRO A 448 -2.02 9.03 -19.79
N LEU A 449 -1.98 9.96 -18.82
CA LEU A 449 -2.54 9.78 -17.48
C LEU A 449 -4.04 9.49 -17.54
N GLY A 450 -4.47 8.48 -16.78
CA GLY A 450 -5.88 8.11 -16.68
C GLY A 450 -6.47 7.46 -17.93
N SER A 451 -5.64 7.12 -18.92
CA SER A 451 -6.01 6.27 -20.06
C SER A 451 -6.06 4.80 -19.65
N LEU A 452 -6.74 3.95 -20.42
CA LEU A 452 -6.68 2.50 -20.24
C LEU A 452 -5.25 1.95 -20.45
N SER A 453 -4.43 2.68 -21.21
CA SER A 453 -3.00 2.41 -21.39
C SER A 453 -2.13 2.84 -20.21
N ASP A 454 -2.71 3.49 -19.20
CA ASP A 454 -2.02 3.82 -17.96
C ASP A 454 -1.99 2.55 -17.08
N PRO A 455 -0.81 2.01 -16.74
CA PRO A 455 -0.71 0.84 -15.87
C PRO A 455 -1.38 1.08 -14.50
N ALA A 456 -1.49 2.33 -14.04
CA ALA A 456 -2.20 2.67 -12.80
C ALA A 456 -3.71 2.43 -12.88
N MET A 457 -4.30 2.42 -14.10
CA MET A 457 -5.72 2.18 -14.34
C MET A 457 -6.05 0.70 -14.58
N LEU A 458 -5.05 -0.14 -14.88
CA LEU A 458 -5.21 -1.58 -15.14
C LEU A 458 -5.30 -2.43 -13.86
N VAL A 459 -4.98 -1.87 -12.69
CA VAL A 459 -5.16 -2.56 -11.40
C VAL A 459 -6.66 -2.58 -11.07
N GLY A 460 -7.28 -3.73 -11.30
CA GLY A 460 -8.72 -3.96 -11.20
C GLY A 460 -9.35 -3.49 -9.89
N GLY A 461 -10.21 -2.49 -10.01
CA GLY A 461 -11.17 -2.09 -8.98
C GLY A 461 -11.93 -0.88 -9.47
N ARG A 462 -13.26 -1.00 -9.62
CA ARG A 462 -14.18 0.08 -10.02
C ARG A 462 -13.69 1.46 -9.54
N GLY A 463 -13.12 2.24 -10.46
CA GLY A 463 -12.83 3.67 -10.28
C GLY A 463 -11.74 4.05 -9.27
N GLY A 464 -10.89 3.12 -8.82
CA GLY A 464 -9.87 3.39 -7.81
C GLY A 464 -8.46 3.06 -8.27
N GLY A 465 -7.98 3.66 -9.36
CA GLY A 465 -6.57 3.55 -9.76
C GLY A 465 -5.65 4.01 -8.63
N GLY A 466 -4.52 3.33 -8.44
CA GLY A 466 -3.45 3.83 -7.56
C GLY A 466 -2.95 5.20 -8.02
N PRO A 467 -2.24 5.97 -7.17
CA PRO A 467 -1.63 7.21 -7.63
C PRO A 467 -0.75 6.90 -8.87
N PRO A 468 -0.86 7.69 -9.95
CA PRO A 468 -0.09 7.44 -11.16
C PRO A 468 1.40 7.48 -10.84
N ASP A 469 2.15 6.53 -11.41
CA ASP A 469 3.60 6.49 -11.25
C ASP A 469 4.24 7.57 -12.12
N LEU A 470 4.48 8.74 -11.51
CA LEU A 470 5.06 9.90 -12.20
C LEU A 470 6.53 9.72 -12.57
N THR A 471 7.19 8.66 -12.06
CA THR A 471 8.63 8.44 -12.29
C THR A 471 8.95 8.03 -13.72
N ARG A 472 8.00 7.43 -14.44
CA ARG A 472 8.19 6.94 -15.82
C ARG A 472 7.89 7.96 -16.90
N GLY A 473 7.57 9.17 -16.49
CA GLY A 473 7.03 10.15 -17.39
C GLY A 473 5.60 9.85 -17.79
N HIS A 474 4.90 10.89 -18.20
CA HIS A 474 3.47 10.83 -18.41
C HIS A 474 3.02 11.95 -19.33
N ILE A 475 1.89 11.73 -20.01
CA ILE A 475 1.22 12.75 -20.81
C ILE A 475 -0.02 13.21 -20.06
N GLU A 476 -0.16 14.51 -19.87
CA GLU A 476 -1.32 15.14 -19.24
C GLU A 476 -1.98 16.16 -20.17
N VAL A 477 -3.31 16.26 -20.09
CA VAL A 477 -4.05 17.31 -20.77
C VAL A 477 -4.02 18.57 -19.93
N VAL A 478 -3.44 19.64 -20.47
CA VAL A 478 -3.32 20.94 -19.82
C VAL A 478 -4.65 21.68 -19.89
N LYS A 479 -5.14 22.10 -18.72
CA LYS A 479 -6.35 22.90 -18.58
C LYS A 479 -6.00 24.37 -18.35
N ALA A 480 -6.85 25.27 -18.84
CA ALA A 480 -6.73 26.70 -18.61
C ALA A 480 -6.79 27.01 -17.11
N ARG A 481 -5.80 27.73 -16.59
CA ARG A 481 -5.77 28.19 -15.19
C ARG A 481 -6.51 29.51 -15.01
N VAL A 482 -6.36 30.41 -15.98
CA VAL A 482 -6.94 31.76 -15.98
C VAL A 482 -7.92 31.87 -17.14
N GLY A 483 -9.06 32.54 -16.91
CA GLY A 483 -10.03 32.87 -17.95
C GLY A 483 -9.69 34.18 -18.64
N ALA A 484 -9.91 34.25 -19.95
CA ALA A 484 -9.73 35.46 -20.74
C ALA A 484 -10.82 35.55 -21.80
N ALA A 485 -11.74 36.51 -21.65
CA ALA A 485 -12.90 36.67 -22.54
C ALA A 485 -12.49 36.94 -23.99
N SER A 486 -11.45 37.76 -24.23
CA SER A 486 -10.94 38.07 -25.57
C SER A 486 -10.47 36.84 -26.35
N PHE A 487 -10.01 35.79 -25.65
CA PHE A 487 -9.60 34.52 -26.25
C PHE A 487 -10.70 33.45 -26.20
N LYS A 488 -11.91 33.80 -25.75
CA LYS A 488 -13.01 32.86 -25.47
C LYS A 488 -12.61 31.74 -24.51
N LEU A 489 -11.63 32.01 -23.64
CA LEU A 489 -11.03 31.03 -22.75
C LEU A 489 -11.66 31.09 -21.37
N ARG A 490 -12.08 29.94 -20.83
CA ARG A 490 -12.61 29.81 -19.47
C ARG A 490 -11.70 28.91 -18.63
N PRO A 491 -11.56 29.17 -17.32
CA PRO A 491 -10.76 28.30 -16.46
C PRO A 491 -11.32 26.87 -16.47
N GLY A 492 -10.43 25.88 -16.45
CA GLY A 492 -10.77 24.46 -16.50
C GLY A 492 -10.97 23.86 -17.90
N MET A 493 -11.05 24.68 -18.96
CA MET A 493 -11.14 24.16 -20.33
C MET A 493 -9.83 23.44 -20.73
N PRO A 494 -9.89 22.27 -21.38
CA PRO A 494 -8.68 21.61 -21.91
C PRO A 494 -8.20 22.35 -23.16
N VAL A 495 -6.91 22.72 -23.19
CA VAL A 495 -6.38 23.58 -24.26
C VAL A 495 -5.03 23.13 -24.82
N GLY A 496 -4.35 22.21 -24.15
CA GLY A 496 -3.05 21.74 -24.59
C GLY A 496 -2.72 20.37 -24.03
N VAL A 497 -1.56 19.89 -24.43
CA VAL A 497 -1.00 18.61 -24.00
C VAL A 497 0.41 18.86 -23.50
N LYS A 498 0.77 18.20 -22.40
CA LYS A 498 2.10 18.26 -21.81
C LYS A 498 2.61 16.84 -21.57
N ALA A 499 3.79 16.53 -22.07
CA ALA A 499 4.52 15.30 -21.74
C ALA A 499 5.67 15.65 -20.80
N THR A 500 5.80 14.92 -19.70
CA THR A 500 6.95 15.02 -18.79
C THR A 500 7.78 13.76 -18.95
N LEU A 501 9.05 13.89 -19.32
CA LEU A 501 9.99 12.79 -19.52
C LEU A 501 11.09 12.85 -18.44
N PRO A 502 11.28 11.80 -17.63
CA PRO A 502 12.38 11.73 -16.66
C PRO A 502 13.74 11.67 -17.36
N GLY A 503 14.82 12.01 -16.66
CA GLY A 503 16.19 12.12 -17.18
C GLY A 503 16.56 11.13 -18.30
N PRO A 504 16.52 9.80 -18.07
CA PRO A 504 16.88 8.81 -19.10
C PRO A 504 16.04 8.91 -20.38
N LEU A 505 14.70 8.95 -20.25
CA LEU A 505 13.79 9.10 -21.40
C LEU A 505 13.93 10.47 -22.08
N GLY A 506 14.24 11.50 -21.30
CA GLY A 506 14.53 12.84 -21.80
C GLY A 506 15.79 12.87 -22.65
N LEU A 507 16.83 12.11 -22.29
CA LEU A 507 18.04 11.96 -23.09
C LEU A 507 17.77 11.21 -24.38
N ASP A 508 17.01 10.11 -24.36
CA ASP A 508 16.63 9.39 -25.58
C ASP A 508 15.83 10.28 -26.54
N PHE A 509 14.92 11.10 -26.01
CA PHE A 509 14.21 12.11 -26.79
C PHE A 509 15.16 13.16 -27.39
N LEU A 510 16.13 13.64 -26.62
CA LEU A 510 17.13 14.61 -27.12
C LEU A 510 18.03 14.01 -28.20
N ASP A 511 18.36 12.72 -28.11
CA ASP A 511 19.14 12.02 -29.15
C ASP A 511 18.40 12.08 -30.48
N VAL A 512 17.12 11.68 -30.50
CA VAL A 512 16.28 11.74 -31.70
C VAL A 512 16.14 13.18 -32.21
N LEU A 513 15.96 14.15 -31.30
CA LEU A 513 15.83 15.56 -31.67
C LEU A 513 17.10 16.06 -32.38
N VAL A 514 18.28 15.85 -31.78
CA VAL A 514 19.56 16.37 -32.27
C VAL A 514 20.01 15.65 -33.54
N THR A 515 19.85 14.33 -33.61
CA THR A 515 20.37 13.53 -34.73
C THR A 515 19.44 13.51 -35.94
N PHE A 516 18.12 13.46 -35.73
CA PHE A 516 17.15 13.33 -36.83
C PHE A 516 16.39 14.62 -37.13
N VAL A 517 15.87 15.32 -36.10
CA VAL A 517 14.92 16.41 -36.34
C VAL A 517 15.62 17.72 -36.69
N LEU A 518 16.55 18.18 -35.86
CA LEU A 518 17.20 19.49 -36.03
C LEU A 518 17.95 19.62 -37.37
N PRO A 519 18.71 18.62 -37.85
CA PRO A 519 19.43 18.72 -39.12
C PRO A 519 18.49 18.78 -40.34
N ARG A 520 17.27 18.25 -40.21
CA ARG A 520 16.25 18.23 -41.28
C ARG A 520 15.40 19.50 -41.32
N LEU A 521 15.49 20.36 -40.29
CA LEU A 521 14.77 21.62 -40.27
C LEU A 521 15.42 22.64 -41.21
N ARG A 522 14.69 23.02 -42.26
CA ARG A 522 15.14 24.03 -43.22
C ARG A 522 15.28 25.39 -42.55
N GLY A 523 16.41 26.05 -42.76
CA GLY A 523 16.68 27.39 -42.21
C GLY A 523 16.94 27.43 -40.71
N PHE A 524 17.04 26.27 -40.04
CA PHE A 524 17.38 26.22 -38.62
C PHE A 524 18.88 26.45 -38.42
N GLN A 525 19.24 27.62 -37.89
CA GLN A 525 20.64 27.96 -37.57
C GLN A 525 21.05 27.53 -36.17
N GLY A 526 20.07 27.31 -35.28
CA GLY A 526 20.27 26.97 -33.87
C GLY A 526 19.36 27.78 -32.95
N PHE A 527 19.42 27.47 -31.65
CA PHE A 527 18.62 28.16 -30.64
C PHE A 527 19.29 29.46 -30.21
N LEU A 528 18.51 30.54 -30.14
CA LEU A 528 19.04 31.85 -29.78
C LEU A 528 19.47 31.90 -28.31
N LEU A 529 20.69 32.37 -28.08
CA LEU A 529 21.15 32.75 -26.75
C LEU A 529 20.42 34.01 -26.27
N PRO A 530 20.18 34.12 -24.95
CA PRO A 530 19.63 35.34 -24.38
C PRO A 530 20.52 36.55 -24.71
N PRO A 531 19.95 37.75 -24.83
CA PRO A 531 20.74 38.95 -25.06
C PRO A 531 21.66 39.22 -23.87
N SER A 532 22.84 39.77 -24.13
CA SER A 532 23.82 40.13 -23.06
C SER A 532 23.27 41.15 -22.05
N SER A 533 22.20 41.87 -22.40
CA SER A 533 21.50 42.80 -21.52
C SER A 533 20.59 42.11 -20.49
N GLN A 534 20.34 40.81 -20.61
CA GLN A 534 19.50 40.09 -19.66
C GLN A 534 20.18 40.04 -18.30
N PRO A 535 19.52 40.49 -17.21
CA PRO A 535 20.15 40.51 -15.90
C PRO A 535 20.44 39.08 -15.41
N PRO A 536 21.64 38.80 -14.88
CA PRO A 536 22.02 37.46 -14.41
C PRO A 536 21.15 36.99 -13.24
N ALA A 537 20.55 37.94 -12.53
CA ALA A 537 19.64 37.69 -11.41
C ALA A 537 18.17 37.50 -11.83
N SER A 538 17.87 37.46 -13.13
CA SER A 538 16.53 37.19 -13.65
C SER A 538 16.08 35.78 -13.26
N PRO A 539 14.79 35.55 -12.93
CA PRO A 539 14.27 34.21 -12.64
C PRO A 539 14.58 33.20 -13.75
N ALA A 540 14.53 33.62 -15.02
CA ALA A 540 14.87 32.77 -16.15
C ALA A 540 16.34 32.34 -16.13
N ALA A 541 17.26 33.25 -15.81
CA ALA A 541 18.70 32.96 -15.72
C ALA A 541 19.05 32.08 -14.50
N MET A 542 18.31 32.21 -13.40
CA MET A 542 18.58 31.52 -12.14
C MET A 542 17.93 30.12 -12.03
N SER A 543 17.02 29.77 -12.95
CA SER A 543 16.19 28.58 -12.84
C SER A 543 16.90 27.27 -13.19
N GLY A 544 17.92 27.30 -14.06
CA GLY A 544 18.54 26.09 -14.62
C GLY A 544 17.63 25.36 -15.63
N VAL A 545 16.66 26.08 -16.20
CA VAL A 545 15.74 25.58 -17.23
C VAL A 545 16.09 26.24 -18.56
N VAL A 546 16.25 25.43 -19.60
CA VAL A 546 16.45 25.92 -20.97
C VAL A 546 15.21 25.58 -21.79
N SER A 547 14.49 26.62 -22.19
CA SER A 547 13.29 26.51 -23.02
C SER A 547 13.65 26.67 -24.49
N LEU A 548 13.23 25.71 -25.31
CA LEU A 548 13.47 25.63 -26.75
C LEU A 548 12.10 25.65 -27.46
N GLY A 549 11.91 26.61 -28.36
CA GLY A 549 10.69 26.69 -29.17
C GLY A 549 10.88 25.96 -30.50
N MET A 550 9.97 25.05 -30.82
CA MET A 550 9.96 24.33 -32.09
C MET A 550 8.83 24.82 -32.99
N GLY A 551 9.16 25.05 -34.25
CA GLY A 551 8.20 25.40 -35.29
C GLY A 551 7.23 24.24 -35.59
N PRO A 552 6.14 24.53 -36.32
CA PRO A 552 5.14 23.54 -36.68
C PRO A 552 5.66 22.40 -37.56
N ASP A 553 6.70 22.67 -38.35
CA ASP A 553 7.28 21.70 -39.27
C ASP A 553 8.08 20.61 -38.54
N ALA A 554 8.52 20.88 -37.30
CA ALA A 554 9.33 19.95 -36.53
C ALA A 554 8.58 18.67 -36.14
N MET A 555 7.26 18.75 -35.90
CA MET A 555 6.47 17.60 -35.45
C MET A 555 6.40 16.47 -36.49
N ALA A 556 6.46 16.82 -37.78
CA ALA A 556 6.41 15.87 -38.89
C ALA A 556 7.75 15.17 -39.13
N LEU A 557 8.85 15.72 -38.63
CA LEU A 557 10.21 15.24 -38.88
C LEU A 557 10.67 14.19 -37.87
N PHE A 558 9.88 13.91 -36.82
CA PHE A 558 10.17 12.80 -35.93
C PHE A 558 9.93 11.48 -36.67
N PRO A 559 10.86 10.52 -36.59
CA PRO A 559 10.72 9.25 -37.31
C PRO A 559 9.46 8.46 -36.89
N GLN A 560 9.00 8.64 -35.64
CA GLN A 560 7.80 7.97 -35.12
C GLN A 560 6.49 8.51 -35.71
N THR A 561 6.45 9.77 -36.13
CA THR A 561 5.26 10.43 -36.70
C THR A 561 5.32 10.57 -38.21
N GLU A 562 6.52 10.58 -38.80
CA GLU A 562 6.74 10.70 -40.24
C GLU A 562 6.06 9.56 -41.02
N VAL A 563 6.15 8.32 -40.51
CA VAL A 563 5.65 7.11 -41.19
C VAL A 563 4.13 7.15 -41.40
N ASN A 564 3.39 7.72 -40.45
CA ASN A 564 1.93 7.75 -40.46
C ASN A 564 1.39 9.18 -40.38
N TRP A 565 2.12 10.15 -40.95
CA TRP A 565 1.78 11.57 -40.87
C TRP A 565 0.36 11.87 -41.40
N ASP A 566 -0.08 11.14 -42.42
CA ASP A 566 -1.42 11.29 -43.00
C ASP A 566 -2.56 10.92 -42.06
N GLN A 567 -2.30 10.11 -41.02
CA GLN A 567 -3.30 9.77 -40.00
C GLN A 567 -3.57 10.93 -39.03
N TYR A 568 -2.71 11.94 -39.00
CA TYR A 568 -2.87 13.08 -38.12
C TYR A 568 -3.48 14.27 -38.88
N PRO A 569 -4.75 14.62 -38.62
CA PRO A 569 -5.40 15.75 -39.29
C PRO A 569 -4.83 17.11 -38.86
N LEU A 570 -4.07 17.15 -37.76
CA LEU A 570 -3.45 18.35 -37.22
C LEU A 570 -2.10 18.61 -37.89
N ARG A 571 -2.12 19.45 -38.92
CA ARG A 571 -0.92 20.00 -39.56
C ARG A 571 -0.71 21.42 -39.03
N GLY A 572 0.52 21.78 -38.65
CA GLY A 572 0.84 23.17 -38.30
C GLY A 572 0.94 23.52 -36.81
N LEU A 573 1.18 22.57 -35.90
CA LEU A 573 1.33 22.85 -34.47
C LEU A 573 2.80 22.83 -34.04
N GLY A 574 3.29 23.98 -33.58
CA GLY A 574 4.57 24.07 -32.86
C GLY A 574 4.45 23.56 -31.43
N PHE A 575 5.58 23.34 -30.79
CA PHE A 575 5.65 22.89 -29.41
C PHE A 575 6.88 23.48 -28.70
N GLN A 576 6.83 23.54 -27.38
CA GLN A 576 7.90 24.02 -26.53
C GLN A 576 8.54 22.85 -25.80
N ILE A 577 9.87 22.82 -25.75
CA ILE A 577 10.67 21.84 -25.02
C ILE A 577 11.36 22.58 -23.88
N ASP A 578 11.06 22.21 -22.64
CA ASP A 578 11.73 22.74 -21.45
C ASP A 578 12.67 21.67 -20.89
N CYS A 579 13.97 21.87 -21.07
CA CYS A 579 15.01 21.02 -20.48
C CYS A 579 15.29 21.50 -19.06
N ILE A 580 14.97 20.67 -18.06
CA ILE A 580 15.10 21.01 -16.64
C ILE A 580 16.32 20.26 -16.09
N THR A 581 17.28 21.00 -15.56
CA THR A 581 18.49 20.45 -14.92
C THR A 581 18.39 20.46 -13.40
N ASN A 582 19.38 19.87 -12.72
CA ASN A 582 19.48 19.89 -11.25
C ASN A 582 20.02 21.23 -10.69
N GLN A 583 20.64 22.07 -11.52
CA GLN A 583 21.25 23.32 -11.09
C GLN A 583 20.21 24.40 -10.80
N ARG A 584 20.45 25.19 -9.76
CA ARG A 584 19.66 26.37 -9.40
C ARG A 584 20.61 27.49 -8.99
N GLY A 585 20.18 28.74 -9.12
CA GLY A 585 20.96 29.90 -8.70
C GLY A 585 21.77 30.55 -9.80
N LYS A 586 22.81 31.30 -9.41
CA LYS A 586 23.62 32.09 -10.36
C LYS A 586 24.26 31.20 -11.40
N HIS A 587 24.23 31.65 -12.66
CA HIS A 587 24.79 30.92 -13.80
C HIS A 587 24.18 29.53 -14.06
N ALA A 588 23.10 29.14 -13.36
CA ALA A 588 22.52 27.80 -13.50
C ALA A 588 22.05 27.52 -14.93
N THR A 589 21.42 28.50 -15.58
CA THR A 589 20.93 28.33 -16.96
C THR A 589 22.07 28.37 -17.98
N GLU A 590 23.14 29.10 -17.70
CA GLU A 590 24.35 29.07 -18.55
C GLU A 590 25.01 27.70 -18.49
N ARG A 591 25.21 27.13 -17.30
CA ARG A 591 25.73 25.78 -17.14
C ARG A 591 24.80 24.72 -17.78
N ALA A 592 23.49 24.91 -17.68
CA ALA A 592 22.52 24.05 -18.36
C ALA A 592 22.66 24.13 -19.89
N ARG A 593 22.92 25.30 -20.47
CA ARG A 593 23.22 25.44 -21.90
C ARG A 593 24.54 24.78 -22.28
N THR A 594 25.58 24.89 -21.45
CA THR A 594 26.85 24.18 -21.68
C THR A 594 26.64 22.66 -21.74
N LEU A 595 25.87 22.09 -20.81
CA LEU A 595 25.47 20.68 -20.85
C LEU A 595 24.74 20.34 -22.16
N LEU A 596 23.71 21.11 -22.51
CA LEU A 596 22.90 20.86 -23.71
C LEU A 596 23.72 21.02 -25.00
N SER A 597 24.68 21.95 -25.02
CA SER A 597 25.64 22.10 -26.13
C SER A 597 26.53 20.87 -26.26
N GLY A 598 27.01 20.32 -25.14
CA GLY A 598 27.77 19.06 -25.13
C GLY A 598 26.95 17.85 -25.58
N LEU A 599 25.62 17.89 -25.38
CA LEU A 599 24.68 16.90 -25.91
C LEU A 599 24.31 17.14 -27.39
N GLY A 600 24.92 18.13 -28.06
CA GLY A 600 24.76 18.39 -29.49
C GLY A 600 23.68 19.42 -29.86
N LEU A 601 23.11 20.15 -28.91
CA LEU A 601 22.17 21.24 -29.23
C LEU A 601 22.91 22.51 -29.69
N PRO A 602 22.63 23.02 -30.90
CA PRO A 602 23.30 24.21 -31.41
C PRO A 602 22.70 25.49 -30.79
N PHE A 603 23.56 26.34 -30.23
CA PHE A 603 23.19 27.67 -29.73
C PHE A 603 23.87 28.77 -30.53
N VAL A 604 23.12 29.80 -30.92
CA VAL A 604 23.60 30.91 -31.75
C VAL A 604 23.39 32.22 -31.02
N ARG A 605 24.40 33.09 -31.03
CA ARG A 605 24.24 34.47 -30.58
C ARG A 605 23.43 35.24 -31.61
N ARG A 606 22.47 36.05 -31.16
CA ARG A 606 21.79 36.98 -32.06
C ARG A 606 22.85 37.86 -32.71
N ALA A 607 23.06 37.71 -34.02
CA ALA A 607 23.94 38.60 -34.75
C ALA A 607 23.44 40.04 -34.54
N ALA A 608 24.35 40.95 -34.22
CA ALA A 608 24.06 42.38 -34.26
C ALA A 608 23.87 42.73 -35.74
N LEU A 609 22.62 42.69 -36.20
CA LEU A 609 22.20 43.24 -37.48
C LEU A 609 22.08 44.76 -37.36
#